data_AF-A0A2N1A1Q8-F1
#
_entry.id   AF-A0A2N1A1Q8-F1
#
_cell.length_a   1.000
_cell.length_b   1.000
_cell.length_c   1.000
_cell.angle_alpha   90.00
_cell.angle_beta   90.00
_cell.angle_gamma   90.00
#
_symmetry.space_group_name_H-M   'P 1'
#
loop_
_entity.id
_entity.type
_entity.pdbx_description
1 polymer ?
#
loop_
_entity_poly.entity_id
_entity_poly.type
_entity_poly.pdbx_seq_one_letter_code
_entity_poly.pdbx_strand_id
1 'polypeptide(L)' 'MFNQDGTLNEYRLFDRYETQGTWVLSGGLLEVDIIKAGNHYCFTIVANAKLNIHSAVEHKNSELHSYLKFAQIK' A
#
# COMPACT_ATOMS: atom_id res chain seq x y z
N MET A 1 -8.95 1.95 3.30
CA MET A 1 -9.50 2.72 2.17
C MET A 1 -8.53 3.85 1.87
N PHE A 2 -8.22 4.10 0.59
CA PHE A 2 -7.39 5.23 0.16
C PHE A 2 -8.29 6.45 0.03
N ASN A 3 -8.05 7.47 0.85
CA ASN A 3 -8.83 8.70 0.86
C ASN A 3 -8.18 9.74 -0.05
N GLN A 4 -8.97 10.60 -0.70
CA GLN A 4 -8.45 11.59 -1.66
C GLN A 4 -7.49 12.62 -1.05
N ASP A 5 -7.49 12.78 0.26
CA ASP A 5 -6.60 13.67 1.00
C ASP A 5 -5.20 13.08 1.26
N GLY A 6 -4.90 11.89 0.72
CA GLY A 6 -3.63 11.22 0.90
C GLY A 6 -3.56 10.37 2.17
N THR A 7 -4.63 10.27 2.95
CA THR A 7 -4.68 9.35 4.10
C THR A 7 -5.17 7.96 3.68
N LEU A 8 -4.79 6.96 4.47
CA LEU A 8 -5.32 5.61 4.38
C LEU A 8 -5.66 5.07 5.75
N ASN A 9 -6.84 4.48 5.87
CA ASN A 9 -7.25 3.75 7.06
C ASN A 9 -8.10 2.52 6.68
N GLU A 10 -7.78 1.36 7.21
CA GLU A 10 -8.57 0.14 7.06
C GLU A 10 -8.93 -0.43 8.44
N TYR A 11 -10.24 -0.50 8.69
CA TYR A 11 -10.81 -1.23 9.81
C TYR A 11 -11.39 -2.53 9.28
N ARG A 12 -10.90 -3.66 9.78
CA ARG A 12 -11.56 -4.94 9.58
C ARG A 12 -12.39 -5.25 10.82
N LEU A 13 -13.67 -5.54 10.64
CA LEU A 13 -14.65 -5.82 11.71
C LEU A 13 -14.19 -6.89 12.72
N PHE A 14 -13.25 -7.77 12.34
CA PHE A 14 -12.72 -8.85 13.18
C PHE A 14 -11.22 -8.74 13.47
N ASP A 15 -10.52 -7.76 12.91
CA ASP A 15 -9.09 -7.58 13.13
C ASP A 15 -8.91 -6.49 14.18
N ARG A 16 -8.19 -6.81 15.27
CA ARG A 16 -7.98 -5.87 16.39
C ARG A 16 -6.96 -4.78 16.07
N TYR A 17 -6.31 -4.87 14.91
CA TYR A 17 -5.25 -3.98 14.50
C TYR A 17 -5.72 -3.10 13.36
N GLU A 18 -6.00 -1.85 13.71
CA GLU A 18 -6.17 -0.78 12.74
C GLU A 18 -4.93 -0.70 11.84
N THR A 19 -5.17 -0.55 10.54
CA THR A 19 -4.13 -0.17 9.59
C THR A 19 -4.35 1.29 9.24
N GLN A 20 -3.36 2.12 9.51
CA GLN A 20 -3.40 3.55 9.25
C GLN A 20 -2.15 3.99 8.50
N GLY A 21 -2.23 5.07 7.72
CA GLY A 21 -1.11 5.49 6.91
C GLY A 21 -1.41 6.63 5.97
N THR A 22 -0.49 6.83 5.03
CA THR A 22 -0.56 7.85 3.99
C THR A 22 -0.18 7.27 2.64
N TRP A 23 -0.61 7.95 1.58
CA TRP A 23 -0.23 7.62 0.22
C TRP A 23 -0.02 8.88 -0.61
N VAL A 24 0.82 8.77 -1.63
CA VAL A 24 1.06 9.84 -2.59
C VAL A 24 1.33 9.25 -3.97
N LEU A 25 0.79 9.89 -5.00
CA LEU A 25 1.12 9.58 -6.39
C LEU A 25 2.11 10.63 -6.89
N SER A 26 3.37 10.22 -7.07
CA SER A 26 4.46 11.11 -7.52
C SER A 26 5.30 10.42 -8.58
N GLY A 27 5.61 11.12 -9.67
CA GLY A 27 6.45 10.57 -10.75
C GLY A 27 5.89 9.30 -11.42
N GLY A 28 4.58 9.06 -11.36
CA GLY A 28 3.95 7.84 -11.86
C GLY A 28 4.06 6.62 -10.94
N LEU A 29 4.57 6.81 -9.72
CA LEU A 29 4.67 5.80 -8.67
C LEU A 29 3.67 6.10 -7.57
N LEU A 30 2.91 5.08 -7.15
CA LEU A 30 2.08 5.17 -5.95
C LEU A 30 2.93 4.70 -4.77
N GLU A 31 3.25 5.64 -3.90
CA GLU A 31 3.96 5.38 -2.65
C GLU A 31 2.95 5.29 -1.52
N VAL A 32 3.07 4.26 -0.69
CA VAL A 32 2.16 4.00 0.43
C VAL A 32 2.98 3.71 1.66
N ASP A 33 2.63 4.34 2.77
CA ASP A 33 3.26 4.18 4.07
C ASP A 33 2.19 3.83 5.09
N ILE A 34 2.29 2.68 5.76
CA ILE A 34 1.29 2.23 6.72
C ILE A 34 1.92 1.70 8.01
N ILE A 35 1.19 1.84 9.10
CA ILE A 35 1.45 1.19 10.38
C ILE A 35 0.34 0.16 10.60
N LYS A 36 0.75 -1.08 10.87
CA LYS A 36 -0.17 -2.18 11.19
C LYS A 36 0.44 -3.09 12.24
N ALA A 37 -0.29 -3.33 13.32
CA ALA A 37 0.11 -4.26 14.40
C ALA A 37 1.55 -4.01 14.89
N GLY A 38 1.93 -2.74 15.06
CA GLY A 38 3.27 -2.33 15.52
C GLY A 38 4.39 -2.43 14.47
N ASN A 39 4.09 -2.81 13.22
CA ASN A 39 5.05 -2.84 12.13
C ASN A 39 4.79 -1.67 11.18
N HIS A 40 5.88 -1.16 10.61
CA HIS A 40 5.87 -0.14 9.58
C HIS A 40 6.08 -0.80 8.22
N TYR A 41 5.23 -0.48 7.25
CA TYR A 41 5.33 -1.00 5.90
C TYR A 41 5.36 0.14 4.89
N CYS A 42 6.29 0.07 3.95
CA CYS A 42 6.40 0.99 2.83
C CYS A 42 6.24 0.22 1.52
N PHE A 43 5.39 0.73 0.63
CA PHE A 43 5.16 0.18 -0.70
C PHE A 43 5.51 1.21 -1.75
N THR A 44 6.23 0.79 -2.79
CA THR A 44 6.34 1.54 -4.04
C THR A 44 5.68 0.73 -5.14
N ILE A 45 4.54 1.22 -5.61
CA ILE A 45 3.70 0.53 -6.60
C ILE A 45 3.85 1.20 -7.95
N VAL A 46 4.20 0.40 -8.96
CA VAL A 46 4.15 0.78 -10.37
C VAL A 46 2.86 0.22 -10.97
N ALA A 47 1.93 1.11 -11.29
CA ALA A 47 0.69 0.75 -11.95
C ALA A 47 0.76 1.02 -13.46
N ASN A 48 0.09 0.19 -14.25
CA ASN A 48 -0.07 0.42 -15.68
C ASN A 48 -1.57 0.51 -15.98
N ALA A 49 -2.05 1.65 -16.49
CA ALA A 49 -3.47 1.81 -16.78
C ALA A 49 -3.98 0.93 -17.94
N LYS A 50 -3.08 0.45 -18.81
CA LYS A 50 -3.40 -0.42 -19.96
C LYS A 50 -3.34 -1.90 -19.63
N LEU A 51 -2.61 -2.29 -18.58
CA LEU A 51 -2.43 -3.67 -18.17
C LEU A 51 -2.92 -3.84 -16.75
N ASN A 52 -3.79 -4.81 -16.53
CA ASN A 52 -4.36 -5.12 -15.22
C ASN A 52 -3.35 -5.82 -14.28
N ILE A 53 -2.09 -5.41 -14.32
CA ILE A 53 -1.01 -5.93 -13.49
C ILE A 53 -0.25 -4.72 -12.94
N HIS A 54 -0.12 -4.67 -11.63
CA HIS A 54 0.69 -3.68 -10.92
C HIS A 54 1.77 -4.44 -10.15
N SER A 55 2.96 -3.88 -10.05
CA SER A 55 4.05 -4.48 -9.27
C SER A 55 4.39 -3.57 -8.12
N ALA A 56 4.79 -4.13 -6.97
CA ALA A 56 5.37 -3.33 -5.91
C ALA A 56 6.56 -4.00 -5.23
N VAL A 57 7.38 -3.15 -4.65
CA VAL A 57 8.37 -3.53 -3.66
C VAL A 57 7.83 -3.13 -2.30
N GLU A 58 7.78 -4.07 -1.38
CA GLU A 58 7.36 -3.88 0.01
C GLU A 58 8.59 -3.94 0.92
N HIS A 59 8.72 -2.94 1.78
CA HIS A 59 9.62 -2.95 2.91
C HIS A 59 8.82 -3.08 4.19
N LYS A 60 9.34 -3.86 5.15
CA LYS A 60 8.79 -3.98 6.50
C LYS A 60 9.88 -3.59 7.48
N ASN A 61 9.60 -2.60 8.33
CA ASN A 61 10.55 -2.07 9.31
C ASN A 61 11.91 -1.72 8.68
N SER A 62 11.89 -1.01 7.54
CA SER A 62 13.06 -0.62 6.73
C SER A 62 13.83 -1.75 6.03
N GLU A 63 13.38 -3.00 6.13
CA GLU A 63 14.00 -4.13 5.43
C GLU A 63 13.15 -4.56 4.23
N LEU A 64 13.82 -4.95 3.13
CA LEU A 64 13.14 -5.54 1.97
C LEU A 64 12.35 -6.78 2.43
N HIS A 65 11.03 -6.74 2.27
CA HIS A 65 10.15 -7.79 2.75
C HIS A 65 9.62 -8.66 1.62
N SER A 66 9.15 -8.06 0.52
CA SER A 66 8.49 -8.79 -0.56
C SER A 66 8.46 -8.03 -1.88
N TYR A 67 8.32 -8.80 -2.96
CA TYR A 67 7.95 -8.31 -4.29
C TYR A 67 6.52 -8.76 -4.59
N LEU A 68 5.62 -7.82 -4.80
CA LEU A 68 4.20 -8.07 -4.94
C LEU A 68 3.74 -7.86 -6.38
N LYS A 69 2.77 -8.66 -6.82
CA LYS A 69 1.98 -8.41 -8.03
C LYS A 69 0.52 -8.27 -7.65
N PHE A 70 -0.07 -7.15 -8.04
CA PHE A 70 -1.50 -6.89 -7.88
C PHE A 70 -2.18 -7.04 -9.22
N ALA A 71 -3.38 -7.60 -9.21
CA ALA A 71 -4.31 -7.52 -10.30
C ALA A 71 -5.55 -6.80 -9.77
N GLN A 72 -6.06 -5.82 -10.50
CA GLN A 72 -7.36 -5.23 -10.20
C GLN A 72 -8.41 -6.33 -10.40
N ILE A 73 -9.10 -6.69 -9.32
CA ILE A 73 -10.25 -7.58 -9.39
C ILE A 73 -11.46 -6.70 -9.73
N LYS A 74 -12.26 -7.13 -10.72
CA LYS A 74 -13.52 -6.47 -11.08
C LYS A 74 -14.57 -6.65 -9.99
#